data_AF-F3KCQ2-F1
#
_entry.id   AF-F3KCQ2-F1
#
_cell.length_a   1.000
_cell.length_b   1.000
_cell.length_c   1.000
_cell.angle_alpha   90.00
_cell.angle_beta   90.00
_cell.angle_gamma   90.00
#
_symmetry.space_group_name_H-M   'P 1'
#
loop_
_entity.id
_entity.type
_entity.pdbx_description
1 polymer ?
#
loop_
_entity_poly.entity_id
_entity_poly.type
_entity_poly.pdbx_seq_one_letter_code
_entity_poly.pdbx_strand_id
1 'polypeptide(L)'
;MTDNIRAHASKGSGIKNPTFFELFGYTSTYTGNPNLRPEENTTWDAGAEYHFKSVNGYIDLTYFHSDVHNLISGAGNTSINVPNTSNIEGWELSAVFKPTPTLRINASYTYTDTDNGAGDELVRRAKHIASLNGSYQFPDGKTRLTGGVQYNGEQDDSDFSTFPSTQVKLDDYTLVNLALSHQLSEQVELFARVNNLLDEDYEEVLNFGTQGIAGTIGITLRGF
;
A
#
# COMPACT_ATOMS: atom_id res chain seq x y z
N MET A 1 -30.11 -15.50 12.87
CA MET A 1 -29.15 -14.43 12.56
C MET A 1 -27.92 -15.11 12.00
N THR A 2 -27.37 -14.64 10.89
CA THR A 2 -26.36 -15.34 10.07
C THR A 2 -25.01 -15.41 10.77
N ASP A 3 -24.70 -16.54 11.42
CA ASP A 3 -23.44 -16.81 12.15
C ASP A 3 -22.14 -16.71 11.32
N ASN A 4 -22.26 -16.45 10.01
CA ASN A 4 -21.13 -16.33 9.09
C ASN A 4 -20.88 -14.87 8.66
N ILE A 5 -21.71 -13.91 9.06
CA ILE A 5 -21.54 -12.50 8.68
C ILE A 5 -21.17 -11.69 9.91
N ARG A 6 -20.11 -10.89 9.79
CA ARG A 6 -19.71 -9.88 10.76
C ARG A 6 -19.71 -8.52 10.09
N ALA A 7 -20.64 -7.65 10.50
CA ALA A 7 -20.60 -6.25 10.13
C ALA A 7 -19.60 -5.50 11.03
N HIS A 8 -18.97 -4.47 10.48
CA HIS A 8 -18.10 -3.57 11.22
C HIS A 8 -18.19 -2.15 10.67
N ALA A 9 -17.87 -1.18 11.50
CA ALA A 9 -17.82 0.23 11.14
C ALA A 9 -16.94 0.97 12.14
N SER A 10 -16.26 2.00 11.67
CA SER A 10 -15.40 2.83 12.50
C SER A 10 -15.51 4.31 12.09
N LYS A 11 -15.19 5.19 13.03
CA LYS A 11 -15.06 6.63 12.78
C LYS A 11 -13.98 7.19 13.69
N GLY A 12 -13.05 7.93 13.12
CA GLY A 12 -11.93 8.53 13.83
C GLY A 12 -11.54 9.87 13.24
N SER A 13 -10.83 10.66 14.03
CA SER A 13 -10.18 11.88 13.57
C SER A 13 -8.70 11.87 13.89
N GLY A 14 -7.94 12.63 13.12
CA GLY A 14 -6.50 12.80 13.28
C GLY A 14 -6.09 14.23 13.00
N ILE A 15 -4.88 14.56 13.44
CA ILE A 15 -4.26 15.86 13.22
C ILE A 15 -2.80 15.67 12.87
N LYS A 16 -2.32 16.42 11.87
CA LYS A 16 -0.90 16.52 11.54
C LYS A 16 -0.48 17.97 11.64
N ASN A 17 0.43 18.23 12.57
CA ASN A 17 1.01 19.56 12.73
C ASN A 17 1.96 19.86 11.54
N PRO A 18 2.08 21.14 11.15
CA PRO A 18 3.09 21.55 10.19
C PRO A 18 4.49 21.18 10.70
N THR A 19 5.35 20.75 9.79
CA THR A 19 6.75 20.48 10.08
C THR A 19 7.51 21.79 10.34
N PHE A 20 8.65 21.69 11.04
CA PHE A 20 9.52 22.85 11.21
C PHE A 20 10.06 23.40 9.89
N PHE A 21 10.23 22.55 8.87
CA PHE A 21 10.64 23.01 7.56
C PHE A 21 9.55 23.87 6.92
N GLU A 22 8.29 23.44 6.96
CA GLU A 22 7.16 24.17 6.40
C GLU A 22 6.93 25.51 7.12
N LEU A 23 7.10 25.55 8.44
CA LEU A 23 6.91 26.75 9.25
C LEU A 23 8.04 27.77 9.11
N PHE A 24 9.30 27.31 9.12
CA PHE A 24 10.45 28.20 9.27
C PHE A 24 11.28 28.33 7.99
N GLY A 25 11.39 27.27 7.19
CA GLY A 25 12.29 27.21 6.03
C GLY A 25 13.77 27.33 6.44
N TYR A 26 14.63 26.47 5.91
CA TYR A 26 16.07 26.54 6.21
C TYR A 26 16.97 26.48 4.96
N THR A 27 16.39 26.59 3.76
CA THR A 27 17.14 26.66 2.49
C THR A 27 17.06 28.06 1.90
N SER A 28 18.03 28.43 1.06
CA SER A 28 18.08 29.77 0.44
C SER A 28 16.95 30.04 -0.55
N THR A 29 16.26 28.99 -1.00
CA THR A 29 15.23 29.05 -2.04
C THR A 29 13.83 28.78 -1.51
N TYR A 30 13.67 28.49 -0.21
CA TYR A 30 12.39 28.18 0.40
C TYR A 30 12.07 29.15 1.54
N THR A 31 10.86 29.69 1.55
CA THR A 31 10.32 30.59 2.56
C THR A 31 9.32 29.82 3.42
N GLY A 32 9.59 29.70 4.72
CA GLY A 32 8.65 29.10 5.66
C GLY A 32 7.40 29.96 5.86
N ASN A 33 6.28 29.31 6.16
CA ASN A 33 5.00 29.97 6.41
C ASN A 33 4.57 29.74 7.87
N PRO A 34 4.77 30.74 8.77
CA PRO A 34 4.42 30.60 10.17
C PRO A 34 2.90 30.63 10.42
N ASN A 35 2.09 30.92 9.40
CA ASN A 35 0.63 30.98 9.51
C ASN A 35 -0.06 29.65 9.16
N LEU A 36 0.70 28.58 8.88
CA LEU A 36 0.12 27.28 8.59
C LEU A 36 -0.69 26.77 9.77
N ARG A 37 -1.89 26.29 9.45
CA ARG A 37 -2.73 25.54 10.38
C ARG A 37 -2.40 24.04 10.27
N PRO A 38 -2.58 23.26 11.35
CA PRO A 38 -2.53 21.81 11.26
C PRO A 38 -3.53 21.25 10.24
N GLU A 39 -3.14 20.16 9.58
CA GLU A 39 -4.04 19.33 8.78
C GLU A 39 -4.92 18.55 9.75
N GLU A 40 -6.23 18.53 9.50
CA GLU A 40 -7.19 17.77 10.30
C GLU A 40 -7.93 16.81 9.38
N ASN A 41 -8.05 15.55 9.78
CA ASN A 41 -8.83 14.58 9.01
C ASN A 41 -9.93 13.94 9.85
N THR A 42 -11.05 13.64 9.20
CA THR A 42 -12.09 12.79 9.76
C THR A 42 -12.33 11.65 8.79
N THR A 43 -12.19 10.43 9.27
CA THR A 43 -12.37 9.21 8.47
C THR A 43 -13.47 8.37 9.08
N TRP A 44 -14.29 7.77 8.23
CA TRP A 44 -15.19 6.71 8.63
C TRP A 44 -15.12 5.57 7.62
N ASP A 45 -15.43 4.38 8.11
CA ASP A 45 -15.50 3.17 7.30
C ASP A 45 -16.68 2.32 7.75
N ALA A 46 -17.20 1.53 6.81
CA ALA A 46 -18.23 0.55 7.07
C ALA A 46 -18.05 -0.65 6.13
N GLY A 47 -18.16 -1.85 6.70
CA GLY A 47 -17.89 -3.07 5.96
C GLY A 47 -18.60 -4.29 6.51
N ALA A 48 -18.44 -5.39 5.77
CA ALA A 48 -18.96 -6.68 6.15
C ALA A 48 -18.00 -7.79 5.74
N GLU A 49 -17.78 -8.69 6.70
CA GLU A 49 -16.98 -9.89 6.56
C GLU A 49 -17.90 -11.11 6.48
N TYR A 50 -17.66 -11.99 5.50
CA TYR A 50 -18.32 -13.28 5.36
C TYR A 50 -17.33 -14.42 5.55
N HIS A 51 -17.62 -15.33 6.49
CA HIS A 51 -16.81 -16.50 6.81
C HIS A 51 -17.28 -17.77 6.07
N PHE A 52 -16.35 -18.36 5.33
CA PHE A 52 -16.52 -19.64 4.65
C PHE A 52 -15.99 -20.79 5.53
N LYS A 53 -16.89 -21.47 6.23
CA LYS A 53 -16.54 -22.62 7.09
C LYS A 53 -15.86 -23.76 6.32
N SER A 54 -16.23 -24.00 5.07
CA SER A 54 -15.70 -25.08 4.22
C SER A 54 -14.20 -24.94 3.89
N VAL A 55 -13.68 -23.72 3.89
CA VAL A 55 -12.29 -23.41 3.51
C VAL A 55 -11.56 -22.62 4.60
N ASN A 56 -12.08 -22.62 5.83
CA ASN A 56 -11.54 -21.87 6.98
C ASN A 56 -11.01 -20.49 6.58
N GLY A 57 -11.88 -19.72 5.94
CA GLY A 57 -11.52 -18.49 5.23
C GLY A 57 -12.62 -17.44 5.31
N TYR A 58 -12.34 -16.25 4.79
CA TYR A 58 -13.29 -15.14 4.77
C TYR A 58 -13.06 -14.23 3.56
N ILE A 59 -14.07 -13.43 3.26
CA ILE A 59 -13.97 -12.23 2.43
C ILE A 59 -14.50 -11.07 3.27
N ASP A 60 -13.81 -9.94 3.27
CA ASP A 60 -14.22 -8.68 3.88
C ASP A 60 -14.25 -7.61 2.80
N LEU A 61 -15.35 -6.85 2.75
CA LEU A 61 -15.52 -5.71 1.88
C LEU A 61 -15.85 -4.49 2.73
N THR A 62 -15.06 -3.44 2.57
CA THR A 62 -15.15 -2.21 3.36
C THR A 62 -15.16 -1.00 2.44
N TYR A 63 -16.10 -0.08 2.67
CA TYR A 63 -16.04 1.25 2.10
C TYR A 63 -15.41 2.20 3.11
N PHE A 64 -14.52 3.08 2.67
CA PHE A 64 -13.94 4.12 3.50
C PHE A 64 -14.10 5.48 2.84
N HIS A 65 -14.17 6.52 3.67
CA HIS A 65 -14.19 7.90 3.23
C HIS A 65 -13.47 8.79 4.26
N SER A 66 -12.61 9.67 3.77
CA SER A 66 -11.78 10.58 4.58
C SER A 66 -11.88 12.01 4.03
N ASP A 67 -12.31 12.92 4.88
CA ASP A 67 -12.24 14.36 4.63
C ASP A 67 -10.97 14.93 5.27
N VAL A 68 -10.12 15.57 4.49
CA VAL A 68 -8.90 16.24 4.95
C VAL A 68 -9.05 17.76 4.79
N HIS A 69 -9.05 18.46 5.91
CA HIS A 69 -9.13 19.90 5.99
C HIS A 69 -7.73 20.49 6.21
N ASN A 70 -7.50 21.69 5.67
CA ASN A 70 -6.23 22.40 5.78
C ASN A 70 -5.03 21.62 5.25
N LEU A 71 -5.21 20.74 4.25
CA LEU A 71 -4.12 20.00 3.61
C LEU A 71 -2.95 20.95 3.30
N ILE A 72 -1.75 20.64 3.78
CA ILE A 72 -0.55 21.44 3.56
C ILE A 72 0.08 20.96 2.25
N SER A 73 0.15 21.86 1.28
CA SER A 73 0.75 21.59 -0.02
C SER A 73 1.81 22.63 -0.37
N GLY A 74 2.78 22.22 -1.18
CA GLY A 74 3.79 23.12 -1.72
C GLY A 74 3.19 24.09 -2.74
N ALA A 75 3.56 25.37 -2.64
CA ALA A 75 3.15 26.44 -3.54
C ALA A 75 4.35 27.32 -3.86
N GLY A 76 5.01 27.04 -4.99
CA GLY A 76 6.22 27.76 -5.39
C GLY A 76 7.36 27.53 -4.41
N ASN A 77 7.78 28.58 -3.70
CA ASN A 77 8.86 28.52 -2.73
C ASN A 77 8.38 28.44 -1.27
N THR A 78 7.09 28.17 -1.01
CA THR A 78 6.51 28.08 0.34
C THR A 78 5.52 26.92 0.40
N SER A 79 4.96 26.64 1.59
CA SER A 79 3.76 25.82 1.76
C SER A 79 2.53 26.67 2.10
N ILE A 80 1.36 26.18 1.73
CA ILE A 80 0.05 26.76 2.05
C ILE A 80 -0.90 25.69 2.57
N ASN A 81 -1.92 26.09 3.33
CA ASN A 81 -3.10 25.26 3.51
C ASN A 81 -3.99 25.39 2.28
N VAL A 82 -4.33 24.27 1.64
CA VAL A 82 -5.32 24.21 0.57
C VAL A 82 -6.68 24.65 1.12
N PRO A 83 -7.41 25.55 0.44
CA PRO A 83 -8.62 26.17 0.99
C PRO A 83 -9.81 25.21 1.06
N ASN A 84 -9.88 24.27 0.12
CA ASN A 84 -10.97 23.30 0.01
C ASN A 84 -10.59 21.98 0.70
N THR A 85 -11.61 21.21 1.06
CA THR A 85 -11.46 19.88 1.64
C THR A 85 -10.95 18.91 0.56
N SER A 86 -9.91 18.17 0.89
CA SER A 86 -9.43 17.03 0.09
C SER A 86 -10.17 15.77 0.50
N ASN A 87 -10.62 14.99 -0.48
CA ASN A 87 -11.41 13.79 -0.27
C ASN A 87 -10.60 12.57 -0.67
N ILE A 88 -10.64 11.52 0.15
CA ILE A 88 -10.03 10.22 -0.14
C ILE A 88 -11.06 9.16 0.20
N GLU A 89 -11.53 8.42 -0.80
CA GLU A 89 -12.57 7.42 -0.59
C GLU A 89 -12.38 6.21 -1.49
N GLY A 90 -13.00 5.10 -1.11
CA GLY A 90 -12.71 3.87 -1.82
C GLY A 90 -13.32 2.62 -1.23
N TRP A 91 -12.98 1.51 -1.89
CA TRP A 91 -13.38 0.17 -1.51
C TRP A 91 -12.14 -0.68 -1.24
N GLU A 92 -12.14 -1.38 -0.12
CA GLU A 92 -11.15 -2.37 0.23
C GLU A 92 -11.79 -3.76 0.26
N LEU A 93 -11.18 -4.69 -0.46
CA LEU A 93 -11.49 -6.10 -0.45
C LEU A 93 -10.31 -6.85 0.17
N SER A 94 -10.58 -7.63 1.21
CA SER A 94 -9.62 -8.55 1.80
C SER A 94 -10.17 -9.97 1.78
N ALA A 95 -9.38 -10.94 1.35
CA ALA A 95 -9.82 -12.33 1.32
C ALA A 95 -8.72 -13.27 1.78
N VAL A 96 -9.09 -14.28 2.57
CA VAL A 96 -8.21 -15.36 3.00
C VAL A 96 -8.93 -16.68 2.78
N PHE A 97 -8.29 -17.61 2.07
CA PHE A 97 -8.83 -18.94 1.83
C PHE A 97 -7.81 -20.02 2.19
N LYS A 98 -8.28 -21.07 2.87
CA LYS A 98 -7.51 -22.27 3.18
C LYS A 98 -8.24 -23.50 2.65
N PRO A 99 -8.26 -23.70 1.31
CA PRO A 99 -9.00 -24.80 0.71
C PRO A 99 -8.51 -26.18 1.15
N THR A 100 -7.25 -26.28 1.59
CA THR A 100 -6.68 -27.48 2.21
C THR A 100 -5.86 -27.08 3.44
N PRO A 101 -5.47 -28.01 4.32
CA PRO A 101 -4.54 -27.74 5.42
C PRO A 101 -3.15 -27.25 4.97
N THR A 102 -2.79 -27.52 3.70
CA THR A 102 -1.47 -27.23 3.14
C THR A 102 -1.45 -25.99 2.25
N LEU A 103 -2.59 -25.46 1.82
CA LEU A 103 -2.68 -24.31 0.93
C LEU A 103 -3.36 -23.15 1.63
N ARG A 104 -2.69 -22.00 1.67
CA ARG A 104 -3.26 -20.71 2.09
C ARG A 104 -3.14 -19.72 0.95
N ILE A 105 -4.24 -19.04 0.64
CA ILE A 105 -4.29 -17.96 -0.34
C ILE A 105 -4.79 -16.71 0.40
N ASN A 106 -4.15 -15.58 0.17
CA ASN A 106 -4.61 -14.28 0.65
C ASN A 106 -4.68 -13.36 -0.56
N ALA A 107 -5.75 -12.58 -0.68
CA ALA A 107 -5.90 -11.57 -1.70
C ALA A 107 -6.29 -10.25 -1.05
N SER A 108 -5.80 -9.15 -1.59
CA SER A 108 -6.23 -7.80 -1.25
C SER A 108 -6.45 -6.99 -2.51
N TYR A 109 -7.43 -6.10 -2.48
CA TYR A 109 -7.64 -5.13 -3.54
C TYR A 109 -8.19 -3.85 -2.94
N THR A 110 -7.61 -2.72 -3.34
CA THR A 110 -8.06 -1.39 -2.94
C THR A 110 -8.34 -0.59 -4.19
N TYR A 111 -9.54 -0.04 -4.27
CA TYR A 111 -9.87 1.07 -5.15
C TYR A 111 -9.85 2.35 -4.32
N THR A 112 -9.05 3.34 -4.69
CA THR A 112 -8.98 4.65 -4.03
C THR A 112 -9.18 5.76 -5.05
N ASP A 113 -10.18 6.58 -4.85
CA ASP A 113 -10.35 7.84 -5.57
C ASP A 113 -9.93 9.00 -4.67
N THR A 114 -9.25 9.98 -5.24
CA THR A 114 -8.71 11.11 -4.49
C THR A 114 -9.01 12.42 -5.18
N ASP A 115 -9.30 13.43 -4.38
CA ASP A 115 -9.41 14.82 -4.81
C ASP A 115 -8.59 15.67 -3.84
N ASN A 116 -7.70 16.51 -4.36
CA ASN A 116 -6.83 17.38 -3.57
C ASN A 116 -7.54 18.65 -3.06
N GLY A 117 -8.86 18.77 -3.26
CA GLY A 117 -9.66 19.97 -2.98
C GLY A 117 -9.67 20.99 -4.11
N ALA A 118 -8.80 20.86 -5.12
CA ALA A 118 -8.77 21.71 -6.30
C ALA A 118 -9.39 21.05 -7.55
N GLY A 119 -9.87 19.81 -7.45
CA GLY A 119 -10.41 19.03 -8.56
C GLY A 119 -9.41 18.08 -9.22
N ASP A 120 -8.17 18.01 -8.71
CA ASP A 120 -7.13 17.11 -9.24
C ASP A 120 -6.87 15.94 -8.29
N GLU A 121 -6.37 14.84 -8.84
CA GLU A 121 -5.96 13.68 -8.06
C GLU A 121 -4.69 13.97 -7.23
N LEU A 122 -4.58 13.30 -6.08
CA LEU A 122 -3.36 13.34 -5.29
C LEU A 122 -2.26 12.53 -6.00
N VAL A 123 -1.08 13.12 -6.15
CA VAL A 123 0.08 12.41 -6.72
C VAL A 123 0.50 11.21 -5.88
N ARG A 124 1.03 10.19 -6.54
CA ARG A 124 1.54 8.92 -6.00
C ARG A 124 0.46 8.15 -5.26
N ARG A 125 -0.74 8.12 -5.83
CA ARG A 125 -1.91 7.39 -5.35
C ARG A 125 -2.53 6.63 -6.51
N ALA A 126 -1.99 5.45 -6.80
CA ALA A 126 -2.61 4.55 -7.76
C ALA A 126 -4.04 4.24 -7.34
N LYS A 127 -4.99 4.39 -8.27
CA LYS A 127 -6.41 4.12 -7.98
C LYS A 127 -6.66 2.65 -7.68
N HIS A 128 -5.88 1.77 -8.26
CA HIS A 128 -6.06 0.33 -8.17
C HIS A 128 -4.78 -0.29 -7.63
N ILE A 129 -4.85 -0.89 -6.44
CA ILE A 129 -3.74 -1.66 -5.86
C ILE A 129 -4.28 -3.04 -5.55
N ALA A 130 -3.58 -4.10 -5.98
CA ALA A 130 -3.99 -5.46 -5.75
C ALA A 130 -2.82 -6.35 -5.31
N SER A 131 -3.10 -7.34 -4.48
CA SER A 131 -2.14 -8.41 -4.19
C SER A 131 -2.82 -9.77 -4.13
N LEU A 132 -2.11 -10.80 -4.59
CA LEU A 132 -2.50 -12.19 -4.48
C LEU A 132 -1.30 -13.00 -4.00
N ASN A 133 -1.40 -13.60 -2.82
CA ASN A 133 -0.33 -14.33 -2.16
C ASN A 133 -0.75 -15.76 -1.85
N GLY A 134 0.02 -16.74 -2.31
CA GLY A 134 -0.19 -18.16 -2.05
C GLY A 134 0.96 -18.76 -1.25
N SER A 135 0.65 -19.64 -0.30
CA SER A 135 1.61 -20.46 0.42
C SER A 135 1.16 -21.91 0.37
N TYR A 136 2.01 -22.78 -0.16
CA TYR A 136 1.79 -24.21 -0.28
C TYR A 136 2.84 -25.00 0.50
N GLN A 137 2.40 -25.80 1.47
CA GLN A 137 3.19 -26.78 2.19
C GLN A 137 3.15 -28.10 1.41
N PHE A 138 4.31 -28.59 0.99
CA PHE A 138 4.37 -29.88 0.31
C PHE A 138 3.99 -31.02 1.26
N PRO A 139 3.53 -32.17 0.72
CA PRO A 139 3.14 -33.33 1.53
C PRO A 139 4.23 -33.87 2.46
N ASP A 140 5.50 -33.57 2.20
CA ASP A 140 6.63 -33.93 3.06
C ASP A 140 6.65 -33.20 4.42
N GLY A 141 5.85 -32.14 4.57
CA GLY A 141 5.82 -31.27 5.76
C GLY A 141 7.07 -30.42 5.97
N LYS A 142 8.05 -30.50 5.06
CA LYS A 142 9.37 -29.85 5.17
C LYS A 142 9.57 -28.75 4.16
N THR A 143 8.95 -28.86 2.98
CA THR A 143 9.11 -27.89 1.90
C THR A 143 7.92 -26.94 1.84
N ARG A 144 8.18 -25.64 1.72
CA ARG A 144 7.15 -24.61 1.55
C ARG A 144 7.47 -23.76 0.34
N LEU A 145 6.52 -23.63 -0.58
CA LEU A 145 6.56 -22.67 -1.67
C LEU A 145 5.62 -21.52 -1.32
N THR A 146 6.10 -20.30 -1.46
CA THR A 146 5.30 -19.08 -1.34
C THR A 146 5.47 -18.28 -2.63
N GLY A 147 4.36 -17.77 -3.16
CA GLY A 147 4.35 -16.91 -4.33
C GLY A 147 3.42 -15.73 -4.10
N GLY A 148 3.78 -14.59 -4.67
CA GLY A 148 3.01 -13.36 -4.57
C GLY A 148 3.00 -12.62 -5.89
N VAL A 149 1.83 -12.11 -6.26
CA VAL A 149 1.65 -11.13 -7.34
C VAL A 149 1.20 -9.84 -6.67
N GLN A 150 1.84 -8.73 -7.01
CA GLN A 150 1.45 -7.39 -6.58
C GLN A 150 1.24 -6.54 -7.84
N TYR A 151 0.13 -5.83 -7.89
CA TYR A 151 -0.22 -4.91 -8.96
C TYR A 151 -0.41 -3.52 -8.37
N ASN A 152 0.22 -2.54 -8.99
CA ASN A 152 0.02 -1.13 -8.73
C ASN A 152 -0.39 -0.48 -10.04
N GLY A 153 -1.58 0.12 -10.06
CA GLY A 153 -2.07 0.82 -11.26
C GLY A 153 -1.27 2.09 -11.56
N GLU A 154 -1.60 2.69 -12.70
CA GLU A 154 -1.10 4.00 -13.06
C GLU A 154 -1.32 5.01 -11.93
N GLN A 155 -0.38 5.93 -11.78
CA GLN A 155 -0.48 7.00 -10.80
C GLN A 155 0.20 8.26 -11.32
N ASP A 156 -0.27 9.42 -10.87
CA ASP A 156 0.38 10.66 -11.23
C ASP A 156 1.58 10.95 -10.32
N ASP A 157 2.60 11.63 -10.84
CA ASP A 157 3.71 12.20 -10.08
C ASP A 157 4.03 13.61 -10.59
N SER A 158 4.91 14.32 -9.89
CA SER A 158 5.41 15.63 -10.27
C SER A 158 6.80 15.53 -10.87
N ASP A 159 6.96 16.02 -12.09
CA ASP A 159 8.27 16.25 -12.70
C ASP A 159 8.86 17.59 -12.20
N PHE A 160 9.89 17.47 -11.37
CA PHE A 160 10.63 18.61 -10.81
C PHE A 160 11.83 19.04 -11.67
N SER A 161 12.05 18.45 -12.84
CA SER A 161 13.13 18.83 -13.76
C SER A 161 12.86 20.15 -14.50
N THR A 162 11.60 20.60 -14.53
CA THR A 162 11.15 21.87 -15.12
C THR A 162 10.51 22.79 -14.07
N PHE A 163 10.51 24.11 -14.33
CA PHE A 163 9.81 25.10 -13.49
C PHE A 163 8.81 25.92 -14.32
N PRO A 164 7.50 25.93 -13.97
CA PRO A 164 6.89 25.18 -12.86
C PRO A 164 6.96 23.66 -13.10
N SER A 165 6.87 22.89 -12.01
CA SER A 165 6.78 21.43 -12.10
C SER A 165 5.51 21.03 -12.86
N THR A 166 5.60 19.99 -13.66
CA THR A 166 4.47 19.45 -14.42
C THR A 166 4.06 18.08 -13.90
N GLN A 167 2.77 17.79 -13.90
CA GLN A 167 2.26 16.47 -13.57
C GLN A 167 2.57 15.51 -14.72
N VAL A 168 3.08 14.34 -14.38
CA VAL A 168 3.34 13.23 -15.29
C VAL A 168 2.63 11.99 -14.79
N LYS A 169 2.30 11.08 -15.68
CA LYS A 169 1.71 9.80 -15.31
C LYS A 169 2.78 8.72 -15.34
N LEU A 170 2.90 7.98 -14.25
CA LEU A 170 3.69 6.76 -14.15
C LEU A 170 2.81 5.58 -14.59
N ASP A 171 3.41 4.69 -15.37
CA ASP A 171 2.76 3.48 -15.86
C ASP A 171 2.41 2.52 -14.71
N ASP A 172 1.43 1.63 -14.95
CA ASP A 172 1.15 0.54 -14.03
C ASP A 172 2.28 -0.50 -14.05
N TYR A 173 2.36 -1.30 -12.98
CA TYR A 173 3.36 -2.35 -12.90
C TYR A 173 2.86 -3.57 -12.11
N THR A 174 3.41 -4.74 -12.47
CA THR A 174 3.12 -6.01 -11.79
C THR A 174 4.40 -6.69 -11.35
N LEU A 175 4.51 -6.96 -10.04
CA LEU A 175 5.64 -7.67 -9.46
C LEU A 175 5.26 -9.09 -9.09
N VAL A 176 6.02 -10.05 -9.60
CA VAL A 176 5.92 -11.46 -9.21
C VAL A 176 7.08 -11.83 -8.30
N ASN A 177 6.78 -12.38 -7.14
CA ASN A 177 7.78 -12.78 -6.15
C ASN A 177 7.59 -14.26 -5.79
N LEU A 178 8.69 -15.00 -5.67
CA LEU A 178 8.68 -16.41 -5.30
C LEU A 178 9.67 -16.66 -4.17
N ALA A 179 9.29 -17.54 -3.24
CA ALA A 179 10.16 -18.03 -2.20
C ALA A 179 9.96 -19.54 -1.99
N LEU A 180 11.05 -20.27 -1.80
CA LEU A 180 11.06 -21.68 -1.45
C LEU A 180 11.83 -21.83 -0.15
N SER A 181 11.30 -22.57 0.82
CA SER A 181 12.06 -23.02 1.96
C SER A 181 11.94 -24.52 2.19
N HIS A 182 13.00 -25.11 2.73
CA HIS A 182 13.09 -26.54 2.98
C HIS A 182 13.77 -26.80 4.32
N GLN A 183 13.06 -27.51 5.20
CA GLN A 183 13.56 -27.90 6.50
C GLN A 183 14.45 -29.14 6.39
N LEU A 184 15.76 -28.96 6.56
CA LEU A 184 16.75 -30.04 6.57
C LEU A 184 16.73 -30.82 7.90
N SER A 185 16.57 -30.10 9.01
CA SER A 185 16.41 -30.65 10.36
C SER A 185 15.56 -29.72 11.22
N GLU A 186 15.28 -30.09 12.48
CA GLU A 186 14.55 -29.22 13.40
C GLU A 186 15.23 -27.86 13.63
N GLN A 187 16.55 -27.81 13.49
CA GLN A 187 17.38 -26.63 13.72
C GLN A 187 17.79 -25.89 12.45
N VAL A 188 17.61 -26.48 11.25
CA VAL A 188 18.17 -25.94 10.01
C VAL A 188 17.12 -25.89 8.91
N GLU A 189 16.88 -24.68 8.38
CA GLU A 189 16.03 -24.43 7.23
C GLU A 189 16.85 -23.72 6.14
N LEU A 190 16.86 -24.27 4.93
CA LEU A 190 17.37 -23.57 3.74
C LEU A 190 16.24 -22.77 3.10
N PHE A 191 16.54 -21.58 2.59
CA PHE A 191 15.58 -20.83 1.81
C PHE A 191 16.23 -20.17 0.59
N ALA A 192 15.41 -19.97 -0.44
CA ALA A 192 15.70 -19.16 -1.61
C ALA A 192 14.51 -18.25 -1.89
N ARG A 193 14.77 -17.03 -2.36
CA ARG A 193 13.75 -16.06 -2.78
C ARG A 193 14.21 -15.38 -4.05
N VAL A 194 13.26 -15.11 -4.94
CA VAL A 194 13.43 -14.21 -6.08
C VAL A 194 12.35 -13.15 -6.00
N ASN A 195 12.75 -11.89 -5.94
CA ASN A 195 11.87 -10.74 -6.06
C ASN A 195 11.91 -10.22 -7.48
N ASN A 196 10.79 -9.63 -7.93
CA ASN A 196 10.63 -9.12 -9.29
C ASN A 196 11.07 -10.16 -10.35
N LEU A 197 10.49 -11.36 -10.27
CA LEU A 197 10.85 -12.52 -11.08
C LEU A 197 10.76 -12.27 -12.59
N LEU A 198 9.90 -11.34 -13.00
CA LEU A 198 9.70 -10.97 -14.40
C LEU A 198 10.66 -9.89 -14.89
N ASP A 199 11.51 -9.37 -14.00
CA ASP A 199 12.43 -8.25 -14.28
C ASP A 199 11.69 -7.01 -14.81
N GLU A 200 10.57 -6.67 -14.16
CA GLU A 200 9.77 -5.50 -14.47
C GLU A 200 10.57 -4.24 -14.18
N ASP A 201 10.64 -3.32 -15.15
CA ASP A 201 11.20 -1.98 -14.98
C ASP A 201 10.07 -1.02 -14.63
N TYR A 202 10.12 -0.43 -13.44
CA TYR A 202 9.01 0.35 -12.89
C TYR A 202 9.51 1.49 -12.00
N GLU A 203 8.66 2.50 -11.81
CA GLU A 203 8.95 3.63 -10.94
C GLU A 203 7.80 3.86 -9.94
N GLU A 204 8.13 3.93 -8.65
CA GLU A 204 7.20 4.39 -7.61
C GLU A 204 7.22 5.92 -7.47
N VAL A 205 8.34 6.53 -7.88
CA VAL A 205 8.63 7.96 -7.90
C VAL A 205 9.44 8.22 -9.16
N LEU A 206 9.03 9.22 -9.94
CA LEU A 206 9.66 9.59 -11.20
C LEU A 206 11.17 9.80 -11.02
N ASN A 207 11.98 9.17 -11.88
CA ASN A 207 13.45 9.22 -11.89
C ASN A 207 14.14 8.55 -10.69
N PHE A 208 13.42 7.79 -9.86
CA PHE A 208 14.01 6.97 -8.80
C PHE A 208 13.99 5.50 -9.20
N GLY A 209 15.18 4.98 -9.55
CA GLY A 209 15.33 3.59 -9.96
C GLY A 209 14.89 2.60 -8.89
N THR A 210 14.18 1.57 -9.31
CA THR A 210 13.74 0.45 -8.48
C THR A 210 14.68 -0.75 -8.68
N GLN A 211 14.50 -1.78 -7.85
CA GLN A 211 15.28 -3.01 -7.99
C GLN A 211 14.65 -3.89 -9.09
N GLY A 212 15.44 -4.23 -10.11
CA GLY A 212 15.10 -5.29 -11.06
C GLY A 212 15.06 -6.68 -10.40
N ILE A 213 15.24 -7.75 -11.16
CA ILE A 213 15.23 -9.10 -10.59
C ILE A 213 16.32 -9.29 -9.52
N ALA A 214 15.92 -9.78 -8.35
CA ALA A 214 16.83 -9.97 -7.22
C ALA A 214 16.66 -11.32 -6.54
N GLY A 215 17.75 -12.09 -6.45
CA GLY A 215 17.78 -13.40 -5.81
C GLY A 215 18.49 -13.40 -4.46
N THR A 216 17.92 -14.08 -3.47
CA THR A 216 18.53 -14.31 -2.15
C THR A 216 18.50 -15.80 -1.81
N ILE A 217 19.61 -16.35 -1.33
CA ILE A 217 19.69 -17.70 -0.77
C ILE A 217 20.25 -17.59 0.64
N GLY A 218 19.71 -18.35 1.58
CA GLY A 218 20.17 -18.31 2.96
C GLY A 218 19.81 -19.55 3.77
N ILE A 219 20.30 -19.55 5.01
CA ILE A 219 20.08 -20.59 6.00
C ILE A 219 19.52 -19.92 7.25
N THR A 220 18.42 -20.45 7.77
CA THR A 220 17.91 -20.10 9.09
C THR A 220 18.32 -21.19 10.07
N LEU A 221 18.98 -20.81 11.16
CA LEU A 221 19.29 -21.69 12.28
C LEU A 221 18.33 -21.41 13.43
N ARG A 222 17.74 -22.45 14.02
CA ARG A 222 16.88 -22.35 15.21
C ARG A 222 17.51 -23.14 16.37
N GLY A 223 17.85 -22.43 17.45
CA GLY A 223 18.43 -22.94 18.72
C GLY A 223 19.09 -21.77 19.46
N PHE A 224 18.85 -21.49 20.74
CA PHE A 224 18.52 -22.33 21.90
C PHE A 224 17.20 -21.95 22.58
#